data_AF-A0A662GVB0-F1
#
_entry.id   AF-A0A662GVB0-F1
#
_cell.length_a   1.000
_cell.length_b   1.000
_cell.length_c   1.000
_cell.angle_alpha   90.00
_cell.angle_beta   90.00
_cell.angle_gamma   90.00
#
_symmetry.space_group_name_H-M   'P 1'
#
loop_
_entity.id
_entity.type
_entity.pdbx_description
1 polymer ?
#
loop_
_entity_poly.entity_id
_entity_poly.type
_entity_poly.pdbx_seq_one_letter_code
_entity_poly.pdbx_strand_id
1 'polypeptide(L)'
;MKIGIIHETRCPTTTSRLLLDAIRKLGHEAFYMPFTYLSARIEKNSLVLKIGTQTLNIDGALLRSIGYAPSFEQFAGRLSLFFSLE
;
A
#
# COMPACT_ATOMS: atom_id res chain seq x y z
N MET A 1 -8.22 1.06 -17.33
CA MET A 1 -7.97 1.92 -16.17
C MET A 1 -6.56 1.70 -15.66
N LYS A 2 -5.96 2.72 -15.05
CA LYS A 2 -4.67 2.67 -14.36
C LYS A 2 -4.92 2.45 -12.88
N ILE A 3 -4.71 1.22 -12.42
CA ILE A 3 -5.01 0.80 -11.04
C ILE A 3 -3.70 0.62 -10.29
N GLY A 4 -3.57 1.33 -9.18
CA GLY A 4 -2.45 1.20 -8.27
C GLY A 4 -2.71 0.20 -7.15
N ILE A 5 -1.72 -0.59 -6.77
CA ILE A 5 -1.75 -1.41 -5.55
C ILE A 5 -0.78 -0.79 -4.55
N ILE A 6 -1.33 -0.20 -3.49
CA ILE A 6 -0.55 0.40 -2.42
C ILE A 6 -0.31 -0.63 -1.33
N HIS A 7 0.95 -0.86 -0.97
CA HIS A 7 1.33 -1.86 0.01
C HIS A 7 2.57 -1.42 0.80
N GLU A 8 2.67 -1.80 2.06
CA GLU A 8 3.75 -1.35 2.97
C GLU A 8 5.16 -1.80 2.55
N THR A 9 5.28 -2.97 1.92
CA THR A 9 6.57 -3.55 1.53
C THR A 9 7.12 -2.92 0.26
N ARG A 10 8.44 -2.74 0.19
CA ARG A 10 9.14 -2.19 -0.99
C ARG A 10 8.96 -3.02 -2.26
N CYS A 11 8.91 -4.34 -2.11
CA CYS A 11 8.73 -5.27 -3.21
C CYS A 11 7.34 -5.93 -3.12
N PRO A 12 6.70 -6.21 -4.27
CA PRO A 12 5.41 -6.89 -4.29
C PRO A 12 5.55 -8.32 -3.73
N THR A 13 4.73 -8.61 -2.72
CA THR A 13 4.53 -9.96 -2.18
C THR A 13 3.87 -10.87 -3.22
N THR A 14 3.94 -12.18 -3.03
CA THR A 14 3.30 -13.16 -3.92
C THR A 14 1.81 -12.86 -4.14
N THR A 15 1.08 -12.53 -3.06
CA THR A 15 -0.35 -12.21 -3.14
C THR A 15 -0.60 -10.90 -3.89
N SER A 16 0.26 -9.89 -3.72
CA SER A 16 0.17 -8.64 -4.50
C SER A 16 0.50 -8.85 -5.98
N ARG A 17 1.42 -9.77 -6.34
CA ARG A 17 1.70 -10.12 -7.75
C ARG A 17 0.49 -10.75 -8.43
N LEU A 18 -0.17 -11.71 -7.77
CA LEU A 18 -1.39 -12.32 -8.28
C LEU A 18 -2.48 -11.28 -8.56
N LEU A 19 -2.57 -10.27 -7.70
CA LEU A 19 -3.53 -9.18 -7.86
C LEU A 19 -3.18 -8.28 -9.06
N LEU A 20 -1.90 -7.93 -9.23
CA LEU A 20 -1.43 -7.20 -10.42
C LEU A 20 -1.78 -7.95 -11.71
N ASP A 21 -1.54 -9.27 -11.71
CA ASP A 21 -1.78 -10.10 -12.88
C ASP A 21 -3.28 -10.25 -13.17
N ALA A 22 -4.12 -10.35 -12.13
CA ALA A 22 -5.57 -10.35 -12.28
C ALA A 22 -6.09 -9.03 -12.89
N ILE A 23 -5.61 -7.88 -12.42
CA ILE A 23 -5.94 -6.56 -12.98
C ILE A 23 -5.54 -6.48 -14.45
N ARG A 24 -4.33 -6.96 -14.80
CA ARG A 24 -3.84 -6.99 -16.19
C ARG A 24 -4.69 -7.90 -17.08
N LYS A 25 -5.10 -9.07 -16.59
CA LYS A 25 -5.98 -10.00 -17.30
C LYS A 25 -7.35 -9.40 -17.61
N LEU A 26 -7.82 -8.45 -16.80
CA LEU A 26 -9.05 -7.69 -17.04
C LEU A 26 -8.87 -6.53 -18.06
N GLY A 27 -7.68 -6.39 -18.67
CA GLY A 27 -7.40 -5.33 -19.64
C GLY A 27 -7.11 -3.96 -19.01
N HIS A 28 -6.59 -3.94 -17.78
CA HIS A 28 -6.22 -2.72 -17.07
C HIS A 28 -4.71 -2.63 -16.85
N GLU A 29 -4.20 -1.41 -16.72
CA GLU A 29 -2.81 -1.17 -16.33
C GLU A 29 -2.69 -1.27 -14.81
N ALA A 30 -1.71 -2.04 -14.33
CA ALA A 30 -1.51 -2.32 -12.91
C ALA A 30 -0.13 -1.86 -12.44
N PHE A 31 -0.08 -1.03 -11.42
CA PHE A 31 1.14 -0.46 -10.84
C PHE A 31 1.29 -0.89 -9.38
N TYR A 32 2.47 -1.37 -9.00
CA TYR A 32 2.80 -1.60 -7.60
C TYR A 32 3.40 -0.35 -6.98
N MET A 33 2.88 0.04 -5.82
CA MET A 33 3.17 1.32 -5.19
C MET A 33 3.52 1.12 -3.71
N PRO A 34 4.82 1.09 -3.36
CA PRO A 34 5.21 0.99 -1.96
C PRO A 34 4.73 2.21 -1.18
N PHE A 35 4.01 1.99 -0.07
CA PHE A 35 3.45 3.06 0.75
C PHE A 35 4.52 4.04 1.22
N THR A 36 5.70 3.53 1.59
CA THR A 36 6.84 4.34 2.05
C THR A 36 7.35 5.36 1.02
N TYR A 37 7.03 5.19 -0.26
CA TYR A 37 7.47 6.10 -1.34
C TYR A 37 6.33 6.97 -1.87
N LEU A 38 5.13 6.81 -1.34
CA LEU A 38 3.97 7.55 -1.78
C LEU A 38 3.96 8.94 -1.12
N SER A 39 3.93 9.98 -1.93
CA SER A 39 3.78 11.36 -1.48
C SER A 39 2.49 11.92 -2.07
N ALA A 40 1.69 12.54 -1.23
CA ALA A 40 0.46 13.20 -1.64
C ALA A 40 0.57 14.70 -1.33
N ARG A 41 0.37 15.53 -2.35
CA ARG A 41 0.25 16.99 -2.20
C ARG A 41 -1.18 17.40 -2.47
N ILE A 42 -1.80 18.02 -1.49
CA ILE A 42 -3.12 18.63 -1.63
C ILE A 42 -2.91 20.05 -2.16
N GLU A 43 -3.45 20.33 -3.33
CA GLU A 43 -3.53 21.67 -3.92
C GLU A 43 -4.97 22.17 -3.84
N LYS A 44 -5.21 23.47 -4.13
CA LYS A 44 -6.51 24.13 -3.92
C LYS A 44 -7.71 23.34 -4.47
N ASN A 45 -7.56 22.65 -5.61
CA ASN A 45 -8.62 21.88 -6.27
C ASN A 45 -8.17 20.48 -6.74
N SER A 46 -7.00 19.99 -6.33
CA SER A 46 -6.46 18.73 -6.85
C SER A 46 -5.61 17.99 -5.83
N LEU A 47 -5.53 16.67 -6.00
CA LEU A 47 -4.62 15.80 -5.28
C LEU A 47 -3.52 15.35 -6.25
N VAL A 48 -2.27 15.71 -5.98
CA VAL A 48 -1.13 15.25 -6.77
C VAL A 48 -0.45 14.11 -6.02
N LEU A 49 -0.52 12.91 -6.58
CA LEU A 49 0.18 11.73 -6.08
C LEU A 49 1.53 11.58 -6.76
N LYS A 50 2.57 11.27 -6.00
CA LYS A 50 3.93 11.03 -6.49
C LYS A 50 4.54 9.78 -5.88
N ILE A 51 5.38 9.10 -6.66
CA ILE A 51 6.33 8.10 -6.17
C ILE A 51 7.72 8.53 -6.58
N GLY A 52 8.57 8.82 -5.59
CA GLY A 52 9.88 9.41 -5.84
C GLY A 52 9.75 10.72 -6.63
N THR A 53 10.32 10.76 -7.84
CA THR A 53 10.25 11.92 -8.74
C THR A 53 9.08 11.87 -9.74
N GLN A 54 8.37 10.75 -9.83
CA GLN A 54 7.32 10.55 -10.83
C GLN A 54 5.95 10.92 -10.28
N THR A 55 5.19 11.70 -11.06
CA THR A 55 3.77 11.95 -10.78
C THR A 55 2.94 10.76 -11.24
N LEU A 56 2.10 10.24 -10.35
CA LEU A 56 1.21 9.14 -10.63
C LEU A 56 -0.11 9.66 -11.18
N ASN A 57 -0.51 9.13 -12.34
CA ASN A 57 -1.83 9.32 -12.89
C ASN A 57 -2.56 7.97 -12.86
N ILE A 58 -3.34 7.74 -11.80
CA ILE A 58 -4.08 6.50 -11.55
C ILE A 58 -5.57 6.80 -11.41
N ASP A 59 -6.41 5.94 -11.96
CA ASP A 59 -7.87 6.04 -11.91
C ASP A 59 -8.43 5.51 -10.58
N GLY A 60 -7.67 4.65 -9.90
CA GLY A 60 -8.05 4.07 -8.62
C GLY A 60 -6.88 3.35 -7.96
N ALA A 61 -6.99 3.12 -6.65
CA ALA A 61 -5.97 2.42 -5.88
C ALA A 61 -6.59 1.41 -4.91
N LEU A 62 -5.97 0.23 -4.83
CA LEU A 62 -6.27 -0.78 -3.82
C LEU A 62 -5.24 -0.66 -2.70
N LEU A 63 -5.74 -0.36 -1.51
CA LEU A 63 -4.94 -0.19 -0.31
C LEU A 63 -4.82 -1.52 0.43
N ARG A 64 -3.60 -1.99 0.64
CA ARG A 64 -3.33 -3.31 1.21
C ARG A 64 -2.37 -3.19 2.39
N SER A 65 -2.60 -4.02 3.40
CA SER A 65 -1.72 -4.17 4.57
C SER A 65 -1.45 -2.86 5.33
N ILE A 66 -2.39 -1.91 5.29
CA ILE A 66 -2.32 -0.76 6.21
C ILE A 66 -2.59 -1.26 7.62
N GLY A 67 -1.65 -0.97 8.53
CA GLY A 67 -1.72 -1.39 9.94
C GLY A 67 -0.97 -2.68 10.25
N TYR A 68 -0.20 -3.24 9.32
CA TYR A 68 0.66 -4.39 9.59
C TYR A 68 2.04 -3.99 10.16
N ALA A 69 2.38 -2.70 10.16
CA ALA A 69 3.31 -2.13 11.12
C ALA A 69 2.55 -1.89 12.44
N PRO A 70 2.65 -2.80 13.44
CA PRO A 70 2.01 -2.56 14.73
C PRO A 70 2.56 -1.25 15.32
N SER A 71 1.68 -0.44 15.90
CA SER A 71 2.18 0.61 16.78
C SER A 71 2.95 -0.02 17.95
N PHE A 72 3.82 0.74 18.60
CA PHE A 72 4.52 0.26 19.78
C PHE A 72 3.54 -0.27 20.84
N GLU A 73 2.40 0.42 21.02
CA GLU A 73 1.33 0.04 21.93
C GLU A 73 0.69 -1.30 21.53
N GLN A 74 0.44 -1.51 20.24
CA GLN A 74 -0.09 -2.77 19.73
C GLN A 74 0.91 -3.92 19.85
N PHE A 75 2.21 -3.64 19.78
CA PHE A 75 3.26 -4.62 20.01
C PHE A 75 3.39 -4.96 21.50
N ALA A 76 3.44 -3.96 22.37
CA ALA A 76 3.49 -4.12 23.83
C ALA A 76 2.27 -4.89 24.36
N GLY A 77 1.08 -4.60 23.85
CA GLY A 77 -0.14 -5.35 24.20
C GLY A 77 -0.11 -6.82 23.76
N ARG A 78 0.58 -7.17 22.67
CA ARG A 78 0.78 -8.58 22.29
C ARG A 78 1.79 -9.28 23.20
N LEU A 79 2.85 -8.59 23.60
CA LEU A 79 3.82 -9.13 24.55
C LEU A 79 3.19 -9.41 25.92
N SER A 80 2.36 -8.49 26.43
CA SER A 80 1.71 -8.69 27.74
C SER A 80 0.76 -9.89 27.74
N LEU A 81 0.02 -10.12 26.66
CA LEU A 81 -0.82 -11.32 26.49
C LEU A 81 0.02 -12.61 26.48
N PHE A 82 1.18 -12.57 25.82
CA PHE A 82 2.09 -13.72 25.76
C PHE A 82 2.67 -14.05 27.15
N PHE A 83 3.16 -13.05 27.88
CA PHE A 83 3.69 -13.23 29.24
C PHE A 83 2.61 -13.57 30.28
N SER A 84 1.33 -13.29 30.01
CA SER A 84 0.23 -13.67 30.92
C SER A 84 -0.22 -15.12 30.73
N LEU A 85 0.26 -15.80 29.67
CA LEU A 85 -0.07 -17.19 29.36
C LEU A 85 1.03 -18.18 29.81
N GLU A 86 2.22 -17.67 30.18
CA GLU A 86 3.30 -18.41 30.87
C GLU A 86 3.17 -18.28 32.39
#